data_AF-A0A1F7UWZ8-F1
#
_entry.id   AF-A0A1F7UWZ8-F1
#
_cell.length_a   1.000
_cell.length_b   1.000
_cell.length_c   1.000
_cell.angle_alpha   90.00
_cell.angle_beta   90.00
_cell.angle_gamma   90.00
#
_symmetry.space_group_name_H-M   'P 1'
#
loop_
_entity.id
_entity.type
_entity.pdbx_description
1 polymer ?
#
loop_
_entity_poly.entity_id
_entity_poly.type
_entity_poly.pdbx_seq_one_letter_code
_entity_poly.pdbx_strand_id
1 'polypeptide(L)' 'MRTFQGVVVSNAMNKTIIVRVDRVKMNPKYRKQYTVSRRYHVHDENNKYRSGDKVTFVECRPLSKTKRWRVVEAISHKP' A
#
# COMPACT_ATOMS: atom_id res chain seq x y z
N MET A 1 -10.57 12.61 1.22
CA MET A 1 -9.21 12.04 1.13
C MET A 1 -9.34 10.52 1.16
N ARG A 2 -8.78 9.77 0.18
CA ARG A 2 -8.84 8.30 0.20
C ARG A 2 -7.62 7.73 0.93
N THR A 3 -7.91 6.90 1.92
CA THR A 3 -6.90 6.18 2.71
C THR A 3 -6.96 4.70 2.36
N PHE A 4 -5.81 4.07 2.22
CA PHE A 4 -5.69 2.64 2.03
C PHE A 4 -4.80 2.03 3.11
N GLN A 5 -5.10 0.80 3.47
CA GLN A 5 -4.29 -0.02 4.36
C GLN A 5 -3.79 -1.23 3.58
N GLY A 6 -2.53 -1.59 3.81
CA GLY A 6 -1.92 -2.71 3.12
C GLY A 6 -0.63 -3.17 3.77
N VAL A 7 -0.02 -4.19 3.15
CA VAL A 7 1.23 -4.79 3.62
C VAL A 7 2.36 -4.41 2.67
N VAL A 8 3.52 -4.05 3.22
CA VAL A 8 4.72 -3.79 2.44
C VAL A 8 5.25 -5.09 1.85
N VAL A 9 5.31 -5.17 0.52
CA VAL A 9 5.85 -6.34 -0.20
C VAL A 9 7.33 -6.16 -0.49
N SER A 10 7.76 -4.94 -0.80
CA SER A 10 9.15 -4.65 -1.15
C SER A 10 9.55 -3.24 -0.77
N ASN A 11 10.77 -3.11 -0.25
CA ASN A 11 11.44 -1.86 0.09
C ASN A 11 12.78 -1.70 -0.66
N ALA A 12 12.97 -2.39 -1.79
CA ALA A 12 14.24 -2.38 -2.54
C ALA A 12 14.55 -1.03 -3.21
N MET A 13 13.56 -0.14 -3.37
CA MET A 13 13.73 1.16 -4.00
C MET A 13 13.99 2.26 -2.97
N ASN A 14 14.83 3.24 -3.33
CA ASN A 14 15.08 4.38 -2.45
C ASN A 14 13.84 5.28 -2.32
N LYS A 15 13.53 5.69 -1.09
CA LYS A 15 12.42 6.58 -0.70
C LYS A 15 11.04 6.12 -1.17
N THR A 16 10.90 4.83 -1.47
CA THR A 16 9.71 4.26 -2.12
C THR A 16 9.50 2.83 -1.68
N ILE A 17 8.31 2.54 -1.17
CA ILE A 17 7.90 1.18 -0.79
C ILE A 17 6.76 0.70 -1.70
N ILE A 18 6.73 -0.60 -1.96
CA ILE A 18 5.63 -1.26 -2.68
C ILE A 18 4.68 -1.85 -1.66
N VAL A 19 3.45 -1.33 -1.63
CA VAL A 19 2.39 -1.79 -0.72
C VAL A 19 1.34 -2.57 -1.49
N ARG A 20 1.00 -3.78 -1.03
CA ARG A 20 -0.14 -4.56 -1.55
C ARG A 20 -1.38 -4.26 -0.72
N VAL A 21 -2.44 -3.88 -1.42
CA VAL A 21 -3.78 -3.71 -0.86
C VAL A 21 -4.66 -4.81 -1.41
N ASP A 22 -5.22 -5.59 -0.51
CA ASP A 22 -6.14 -6.67 -0.82
C ASP A 22 -7.57 -6.16 -0.64
N ARG A 23 -8.42 -6.36 -1.65
CA ARG A 23 -9.86 -6.03 -1.60
C ARG A 23 -10.68 -7.24 -2.01
N VAL A 24 -11.79 -7.48 -1.32
CA VAL A 24 -12.75 -8.51 -1.73
C VAL A 24 -13.70 -7.90 -2.76
N LYS A 25 -13.85 -8.55 -3.91
CA LYS A 25 -14.84 -8.20 -4.93
C LYS A 25 -15.78 -9.39 -5.12
N MET A 26 -17.05 -9.10 -5.39
CA MET A 26 -18.03 -10.11 -5.75
C MET A 26 -18.07 -10.26 -7.27
N ASN A 27 -18.03 -11.50 -7.77
CA ASN A 27 -18.23 -11.75 -9.19
C ASN A 27 -19.71 -11.43 -9.54
N PRO A 28 -19.99 -10.59 -10.55
CA PRO A 28 -21.35 -10.15 -10.84
C PRO A 28 -22.26 -11.29 -11.31
N LYS A 29 -21.74 -12.27 -12.06
CA LYS A 29 -22.52 -13.40 -12.59
C LYS A 29 -22.72 -14.49 -11.54
N TYR A 30 -21.63 -14.87 -10.86
CA TYR A 30 -21.64 -16.05 -9.98
C TYR A 30 -21.83 -15.72 -8.49
N ARG A 31 -21.82 -14.44 -8.11
CA ARG A 31 -21.88 -13.96 -6.70
C ARG A 31 -20.80 -14.53 -5.76
N LYS A 32 -19.81 -15.24 -6.30
CA LYS A 32 -18.64 -15.73 -5.55
C LYS A 32 -17.76 -14.55 -5.15
N GLN A 33 -17.39 -14.49 -3.88
CA GLN A 33 -16.40 -13.54 -3.38
C GLN A 33 -14.99 -13.99 -3.78
N TYR A 34 -14.19 -13.05 -4.28
CA TYR A 34 -12.79 -13.28 -4.64
C TYR A 34 -11.92 -12.10 -4.24
N THR A 35 -10.70 -12.39 -3.80
CA THR A 35 -9.73 -11.38 -3.37
C THR A 35 -8.96 -10.86 -4.58
N VAL A 36 -8.89 -9.53 -4.72
CA VAL A 36 -8.10 -8.84 -5.73
C VAL A 36 -7.02 -8.01 -5.03
N SER A 37 -5.77 -8.32 -5.33
CA SER A 37 -4.62 -7.58 -4.83
C SER A 37 -4.19 -6.50 -5.83
N ARG A 38 -3.93 -5.28 -5.37
CA ARG A 38 -3.27 -4.22 -6.16
C ARG A 38 -2.02 -3.73 -5.45
N ARG A 39 -0.96 -3.45 -6.22
CA ARG A 39 0.30 -2.90 -5.72
C ARG A 39 0.36 -1.39 -5.96
N TYR A 40 0.83 -0.65 -4.96
CA TYR A 40 0.97 0.80 -4.99
C TYR A 40 2.40 1.21 -4.67
N HIS A 41 2.90 2.22 -5.38
CA HIS A 41 4.19 2.85 -5.11
C HIS A 41 3.96 3.99 -4.14
N VAL A 42 4.41 3.82 -2.91
CA VAL A 42 4.16 4.75 -1.81
C VAL A 42 5.45 5.45 -1.44
N HIS A 43 5.38 6.76 -1.24
CA HIS A 43 6.50 7.56 -0.79
C HIS A 43 6.70 7.41 0.71
N ASP A 44 7.94 7.06 1.06
CA ASP A 44 8.50 7.17 2.39
C ASP A 44 9.80 7.97 2.25
N GLU A 45 9.96 9.07 2.97
CA GLU A 45 11.18 9.90 2.87
C GLU A 45 12.34 9.31 3.66
N ASN A 46 12.04 8.57 4.73
CA ASN A 46 13.03 8.15 5.72
C ASN A 46 13.40 6.66 5.63
N ASN A 47 12.86 5.92 4.64
CA ASN A 47 13.06 4.47 4.47
C ASN A 47 12.85 3.68 5.78
N LYS A 48 11.85 4.07 6.58
CA LYS A 48 11.60 3.53 7.91
C LYS A 48 10.96 2.14 7.88
N TYR A 49 10.26 1.82 6.78
CA TYR A 49 9.42 0.62 6.70
C TYR A 49 10.14 -0.57 6.04
N ARG A 50 9.93 -1.76 6.60
CA ARG A 50 10.48 -3.02 6.09
C ARG A 50 9.39 -3.83 5.40
N SER A 51 9.81 -4.85 4.64
CA SER A 51 8.89 -5.83 4.08
C SER A 51 8.14 -6.56 5.21
N GLY A 52 6.82 -6.74 5.05
CA GLY A 52 5.95 -7.37 6.04
C GLY A 52 5.20 -6.38 6.95
N ASP A 53 5.59 -5.10 6.99
CA ASP A 53 4.91 -4.11 7.83
C ASP A 53 3.51 -3.78 7.29
N LYS A 54 2.57 -3.54 8.22
CA LYS A 54 1.24 -3.01 7.91
C LYS A 54 1.28 -1.49 7.95
N VAL A 55 0.93 -0.87 6.83
CA VAL A 55 1.00 0.59 6.65
C VAL A 55 -0.33 1.15 6.16
N THR A 56 -0.64 2.34 6.64
CA THR A 56 -1.74 3.18 6.18
C THR A 56 -1.15 4.31 5.32
N PHE A 57 -1.68 4.49 4.11
CA PHE A 57 -1.21 5.51 3.17
C PHE A 57 -2.36 6.29 2.55
N VAL A 58 -2.07 7.53 2.17
CA VAL A 58 -3.03 8.48 1.61
C VAL A 58 -2.58 8.97 0.24
N GLU A 59 -3.53 9.46 -0.54
CA GLU A 59 -3.27 10.13 -1.80
C GLU A 59 -2.49 11.44 -1.57
N CYS A 60 -1.52 11.73 -2.44
CA CYS A 60 -0.72 12.95 -2.40
C CYS A 60 -0.49 13.51 -3.81
N ARG A 61 0.15 14.68 -3.91
CA ARG A 61 0.59 15.22 -5.21
C ARG A 61 1.42 14.18 -5.97
N PRO A 62 1.29 14.07 -7.29
CA PRO A 62 2.14 13.18 -8.07
C PRO A 62 3.63 13.53 -7.86
N LEU A 63 4.41 12.56 -7.38
CA LEU A 63 5.86 12.66 -7.27
C LEU A 63 6.56 12.01 -8.47
N SER A 64 5.85 11.13 -9.18
CA SER A 64 6.27 10.47 -10.41
C SER A 64 5.02 9.89 -11.12
N LYS A 65 5.21 9.21 -12.26
CA LYS A 65 4.15 8.59 -13.06
C LYS A 65 3.21 7.68 -12.23
N THR A 66 3.80 6.89 -11.32
CA THR A 66 3.07 5.91 -10.50
C THR A 66 3.01 6.28 -9.01
N LYS A 67 3.94 7.13 -8.54
CA LYS A 67 4.11 7.50 -7.14
C LYS A 67 3.24 8.73 -6.81
N ARG A 68 2.05 8.46 -6.29
CA ARG A 68 1.03 9.47 -5.89
C ARG A 68 0.43 9.19 -4.51
N TRP A 69 1.18 8.47 -3.69
CA TRP A 69 0.75 8.00 -2.39
C TRP A 69 1.85 8.31 -1.36
N ARG A 70 1.46 8.66 -0.14
CA ARG A 70 2.38 8.91 0.99
C ARG A 70 1.95 8.10 2.20
N VAL A 71 2.90 7.53 2.93
CA VAL A 71 2.62 6.84 4.20
C VAL A 71 2.21 7.86 5.27
N VAL A 72 1.22 7.50 6.11
CA VAL A 72 0.75 8.32 7.23
C VAL A 72 1.04 7.64 8.56
N GLU A 73 0.78 6.34 8.65
CA GLU A 73 0.85 5.60 9.91
C GLU A 73 1.32 4.15 9.65
N ALA A 74 2.09 3.60 10.58
CA ALA A 74 2.39 2.17 10.63
C ALA A 74 1.72 1.53 11.84
N ILE A 75 1.07 0.39 11.61
CA ILE A 75 0.18 -0.26 12.58
C ILE A 75 0.93 -1.37 13.36
N SER A 76 2.18 -1.69 13.04
CA SER A 76 2.90 -2.77 13.73
C SER A 76 4.40 -2.55 13.77
N HIS A 77 4.93 -2.19 14.93
CA HIS A 77 6.31 -2.45 15.32
C HIS A 77 6.25 -3.71 16.20
N LYS A 78 6.70 -4.85 15.70
CA LYS A 78 6.96 -5.98 16.61
C LYS A 78 8.21 -5.58 17.40
N PRO A 79 8.16 -5.52 18.74
CA PRO A 79 9.34 -5.23 19.56
C PRO A 79 10.43 -6.29 19.35
#